data_AF-A0A846YX80-F1
#
_entry.id   AF-A0A846YX80-F1
#
_cell.length_a   1.000
_cell.length_b   1.000
_cell.length_c   1.000
_cell.angle_alpha   90.00
_cell.angle_beta   90.00
_cell.angle_gamma   90.00
#
_symmetry.space_group_name_H-M   'P 1'
#
loop_
_entity.id
_entity.type
_entity.pdbx_description
1 polymer ?
#
loop_
_entity_poly.entity_id
_entity_poly.type
_entity_poly.pdbx_seq_one_letter_code
_entity_poly.pdbx_strand_id
1 'polypeptide(L)'
;MRFAADPWDYLAASEAIDIEHPLVQAIASELRTGDDIAYARAAFDHVRDQVPHSMDTGDPRVPWRASDVLDQRTGLCYAKSHAYVALLRAGGIQAGLCYQQRPGFVHGLAAALVDDRWVRLDPRGADVRFSASEDALAYPGDPIHPTVYATPHPTVLGALKGMETLTVDALPATL
;
A
#
# COMPACT_ATOMS: atom_id res chain seq x y z
N MET A 1 -11.21 0.75 -13.49
CA MET A 1 -9.95 1.42 -13.06
C MET A 1 -9.33 2.09 -14.27
N ARG A 2 -8.60 3.20 -14.08
CA ARG A 2 -7.75 3.83 -15.10
C ARG A 2 -6.29 3.62 -14.69
N PHE A 3 -5.42 3.21 -15.60
CA PHE A 3 -4.02 2.95 -15.30
C PHE A 3 -3.17 4.13 -15.77
N ALA A 4 -2.30 4.64 -14.89
CA ALA A 4 -1.47 5.82 -15.16
C ALA A 4 -0.13 5.48 -15.84
N ALA A 5 0.17 4.20 -16.02
CA ALA A 5 1.45 3.70 -16.48
C ALA A 5 1.26 2.44 -17.34
N ASP A 6 2.33 1.95 -17.94
CA ASP A 6 2.30 0.73 -18.74
C ASP A 6 2.21 -0.52 -17.85
N PRO A 7 1.74 -1.67 -18.38
CA PRO A 7 1.56 -2.88 -17.56
C PRO A 7 2.81 -3.32 -16.78
N TRP A 8 4.01 -3.19 -17.36
CA TRP A 8 5.27 -3.58 -16.72
C TRP A 8 5.66 -2.67 -15.55
N ASP A 9 5.18 -1.42 -15.51
CA ASP A 9 5.47 -0.50 -14.41
C ASP A 9 4.81 -0.95 -13.09
N TYR A 10 3.75 -1.75 -13.18
CA TYR A 10 3.09 -2.36 -12.02
C TYR A 10 3.84 -3.58 -11.45
N LEU A 11 5.00 -3.95 -12.03
CA LEU A 11 5.99 -4.88 -11.49
C LEU A 11 7.30 -4.18 -11.11
N ALA A 12 7.53 -2.96 -11.61
CA ALA A 12 8.80 -2.27 -11.47
C ALA A 12 9.03 -1.69 -10.05
N ALA A 13 10.31 -1.49 -9.74
CA ALA A 13 10.73 -0.74 -8.56
C ALA A 13 10.44 0.76 -8.72
N SER A 14 10.34 1.47 -7.60
CA SER A 14 10.41 2.94 -7.55
C SER A 14 11.02 3.39 -6.23
N GLU A 15 11.21 4.70 -6.05
CA GLU A 15 11.83 5.25 -4.83
C GLU A 15 11.13 4.80 -3.52
N ALA A 16 9.80 4.66 -3.55
CA ALA A 16 9.01 4.22 -2.39
C ALA A 16 8.62 2.73 -2.45
N ILE A 17 8.62 2.13 -3.64
CA ILE A 17 8.31 0.72 -3.88
C ILE A 17 9.63 0.03 -4.22
N ASP A 18 10.52 -0.04 -3.23
CA ASP A 18 11.90 -0.45 -3.38
C ASP A 18 12.04 -1.98 -3.30
N ILE A 19 11.44 -2.65 -4.30
CA ILE A 19 11.32 -4.11 -4.37
C ILE A 19 12.66 -4.84 -4.29
N GLU A 20 13.76 -4.21 -4.70
CA GLU A 20 15.11 -4.80 -4.70
C GLU A 20 15.75 -4.77 -3.30
N HIS A 21 15.14 -4.09 -2.33
CA HIS A 21 15.66 -3.99 -0.97
C HIS A 21 15.70 -5.39 -0.31
N PRO A 22 16.83 -5.82 0.30
CA PRO A 22 16.98 -7.17 0.84
C PRO A 22 15.89 -7.58 1.84
N LEU A 23 15.43 -6.64 2.68
CA LEU A 23 14.32 -6.90 3.62
C LEU A 23 13.01 -7.21 2.89
N VAL A 24 12.68 -6.47 1.83
CA VAL A 24 11.46 -6.70 1.03
C VAL A 24 11.52 -8.08 0.38
N GLN A 25 12.67 -8.43 -0.21
CA GLN A 25 12.91 -9.73 -0.82
C GLN A 25 12.83 -10.88 0.19
N ALA A 26 13.41 -10.71 1.38
CA ALA A 26 13.39 -11.72 2.43
C ALA A 26 11.95 -12.01 2.91
N ILE A 27 11.18 -10.96 3.23
CA ILE A 27 9.78 -11.10 3.65
C ILE A 27 8.93 -11.68 2.51
N ALA A 28 9.11 -11.19 1.28
CA ALA A 28 8.40 -11.73 0.12
C ALA A 28 8.67 -13.23 -0.05
N SER A 29 9.92 -13.66 0.08
CA SER A 29 10.30 -15.08 -0.02
C SER A 29 9.70 -15.91 1.12
N GLU A 30 9.64 -15.39 2.35
CA GLU A 30 9.04 -16.08 3.50
C GLU A 30 7.53 -16.29 3.32
N LEU A 31 6.84 -15.26 2.79
CA LEU A 31 5.39 -15.28 2.60
C LEU A 31 4.96 -16.08 1.36
N ARG A 32 5.85 -16.29 0.39
CA ARG A 32 5.58 -16.97 -0.89
C ARG A 32 5.35 -18.46 -0.68
N THR A 33 4.12 -18.79 -0.28
CA THR A 33 3.61 -20.15 -0.18
C THR A 33 2.35 -20.29 -1.03
N GLY A 34 2.20 -21.44 -1.70
CA GLY A 34 1.04 -21.70 -2.55
C GLY A 34 1.03 -20.91 -3.86
N ASP A 35 -0.17 -20.57 -4.32
CA ASP A 35 -0.41 -19.80 -5.55
C ASP A 35 -0.40 -18.27 -5.31
N ASP A 36 -0.63 -17.50 -6.37
CA ASP A 36 -0.65 -16.03 -6.29
C ASP A 36 -1.73 -15.49 -5.35
N ILE A 37 -2.86 -16.19 -5.22
CA ILE A 37 -3.95 -15.80 -4.32
C ILE A 37 -3.52 -15.98 -2.87
N ALA A 38 -2.95 -17.15 -2.55
CA ALA A 38 -2.43 -17.45 -1.22
C ALA A 38 -1.32 -16.47 -0.84
N TYR A 39 -0.42 -16.15 -1.77
CA TYR A 39 0.63 -15.18 -1.56
C TYR A 39 0.09 -13.76 -1.34
N ALA A 40 -0.81 -13.28 -2.20
CA ALA A 40 -1.38 -11.94 -2.07
C ALA A 40 -2.13 -11.76 -0.75
N ARG A 41 -2.81 -12.82 -0.29
CA ARG A 41 -3.44 -12.87 1.04
C ARG A 41 -2.40 -12.82 2.16
N ALA A 42 -1.36 -13.65 2.10
CA ALA A 42 -0.32 -13.68 3.14
C ALA A 42 0.40 -12.33 3.28
N ALA A 43 0.71 -11.67 2.15
CA ALA A 43 1.27 -10.31 2.14
C ALA A 43 0.29 -9.26 2.69
N PHE A 44 -1.01 -9.40 2.41
CA PHE A 44 -2.04 -8.51 2.95
C PHE A 44 -2.12 -8.63 4.47
N ASP A 45 -2.26 -9.87 4.97
CA ASP A 45 -2.37 -10.16 6.39
C ASP A 45 -1.07 -9.75 7.13
N HIS A 46 0.10 -10.00 6.54
CA HIS A 46 1.38 -9.55 7.10
C HIS A 46 1.41 -8.03 7.32
N VAL A 47 1.07 -7.23 6.30
CA VAL A 47 1.09 -5.76 6.43
C VAL A 47 -0.03 -5.26 7.33
N ARG A 48 -1.22 -5.86 7.29
CA ARG A 48 -2.34 -5.50 8.18
C ARG A 48 -1.96 -5.70 9.63
N ASP A 49 -1.39 -6.85 9.95
CA ASP A 49 -1.23 -7.32 11.33
C ASP A 49 0.12 -6.93 11.95
N GLN A 50 1.18 -6.81 11.14
CA GLN A 50 2.54 -6.53 11.65
C GLN A 50 2.95 -5.06 11.54
N VAL A 51 2.19 -4.23 10.82
CA VAL A 51 2.47 -2.79 10.68
C VAL A 51 1.32 -1.99 11.31
N PRO A 52 1.36 -1.69 12.61
CA PRO A 52 0.40 -0.77 13.23
C PRO A 52 0.28 0.56 12.49
N HIS A 53 -0.94 1.09 12.42
CA HIS A 53 -1.19 2.39 11.80
C HIS A 53 -0.71 3.52 12.72
N SER A 54 0.15 4.41 12.24
CA SER A 54 0.85 5.38 13.10
C SER A 54 -0.08 6.34 13.85
N MET A 55 -1.20 6.76 13.22
CA MET A 55 -2.21 7.58 13.92
C MET A 55 -2.92 6.82 15.04
N ASP A 56 -3.09 5.50 14.88
CA ASP A 56 -3.86 4.68 15.82
C ASP A 56 -3.02 4.36 17.07
N THR A 57 -1.70 4.28 16.93
CA THR A 57 -0.75 4.02 18.02
C THR A 57 -0.09 5.28 18.60
N GLY A 58 -0.27 6.44 17.97
CA GLY A 58 0.41 7.68 18.35
C GLY A 58 1.91 7.67 18.04
N ASP A 59 2.35 6.84 17.09
CA ASP A 59 3.75 6.78 16.65
C ASP A 59 4.07 8.00 15.78
N PRO A 60 5.08 8.83 16.15
CA PRO A 60 5.39 10.05 15.41
C PRO A 60 6.13 9.79 14.10
N ARG A 61 6.66 8.59 13.87
CA ARG A 61 7.49 8.28 12.71
C ARG A 61 6.65 8.22 11.44
N VAL A 62 7.20 8.74 10.33
CA VAL A 62 6.54 8.76 9.02
C VAL A 62 7.40 8.05 7.97
N PRO A 63 7.61 6.72 8.08
CA PRO A 63 8.30 5.98 7.04
C PRO A 63 7.48 6.03 5.75
N TRP A 64 8.17 6.12 4.61
CA TRP A 64 7.53 6.29 3.31
C TRP A 64 8.02 5.30 2.26
N ARG A 65 9.21 4.72 2.43
CA ARG A 65 9.66 3.56 1.63
C ARG A 65 9.04 2.28 2.17
N ALA A 66 8.75 1.33 1.30
CA ALA A 66 8.24 0.03 1.69
C ALA A 66 9.19 -0.69 2.65
N SER A 67 10.50 -0.67 2.39
CA SER A 67 11.50 -1.22 3.30
C SER A 67 11.46 -0.58 4.69
N ASP A 68 11.43 0.74 4.78
CA ASP A 68 11.36 1.48 6.06
C ASP A 68 10.09 1.13 6.84
N VAL A 69 8.95 0.95 6.16
CA VAL A 69 7.67 0.57 6.79
C VAL A 69 7.74 -0.84 7.38
N LEU A 70 8.33 -1.79 6.64
CA LEU A 70 8.50 -3.18 7.08
C LEU A 70 9.50 -3.29 8.23
N ASP A 71 10.59 -2.51 8.20
CA ASP A 71 11.61 -2.49 9.25
C ASP A 71 11.08 -1.84 10.54
N GLN A 72 10.52 -0.63 10.42
CA GLN A 72 10.08 0.16 11.57
C GLN A 72 8.74 -0.30 12.17
N ARG A 73 8.01 -1.15 11.43
CA ARG A 73 6.69 -1.69 11.79
C ARG A 73 5.71 -0.60 12.20
N THR A 74 5.64 0.45 11.40
CA THR A 74 4.71 1.56 11.57
C THR A 74 4.47 2.20 10.22
N GLY A 75 3.29 2.77 10.02
CA GLY A 75 3.05 3.56 8.82
C GLY A 75 1.62 4.09 8.73
N LEU A 76 1.48 5.23 8.06
CA LEU A 76 0.19 5.73 7.60
C LEU A 76 -0.42 4.80 6.53
N CYS A 77 -1.70 4.97 6.22
CA CYS A 77 -2.40 4.19 5.18
C CYS A 77 -1.65 4.15 3.84
N TYR A 78 -1.02 5.25 3.44
CA TYR A 78 -0.17 5.33 2.24
C TYR A 78 1.04 4.39 2.33
N ALA A 79 1.77 4.48 3.44
CA ALA A 79 3.02 3.77 3.66
C ALA A 79 2.76 2.26 3.81
N LYS A 80 1.67 1.89 4.49
CA LYS A 80 1.18 0.50 4.51
C LYS A 80 0.83 -0.01 3.11
N SER A 81 0.21 0.82 2.28
CA SER A 81 -0.04 0.47 0.87
C SER A 81 1.27 0.33 0.08
N HIS A 82 2.29 1.16 0.33
CA HIS A 82 3.62 1.00 -0.29
C HIS A 82 4.25 -0.35 0.07
N ALA A 83 4.26 -0.71 1.36
CA ALA A 83 4.77 -1.99 1.83
C ALA A 83 4.06 -3.16 1.17
N TYR A 84 2.73 -3.13 1.12
CA TYR A 84 1.96 -4.21 0.52
C TYR A 84 2.21 -4.32 -0.99
N VAL A 85 2.21 -3.21 -1.72
CA VAL A 85 2.52 -3.20 -3.17
C VAL A 85 3.94 -3.69 -3.44
N ALA A 86 4.93 -3.31 -2.62
CA ALA A 86 6.30 -3.78 -2.78
C ALA A 86 6.43 -5.29 -2.59
N LEU A 87 5.76 -5.85 -1.57
CA LEU A 87 5.70 -7.29 -1.37
C LEU A 87 5.06 -7.98 -2.58
N LEU A 88 3.88 -7.54 -3.02
CA LEU A 88 3.20 -8.12 -4.18
C LEU A 88 4.09 -8.16 -5.42
N ARG A 89 4.74 -7.04 -5.74
CA ARG A 89 5.65 -6.93 -6.90
C ARG A 89 6.89 -7.82 -6.75
N ALA A 90 7.46 -7.92 -5.56
CA ALA A 90 8.59 -8.81 -5.28
C ALA A 90 8.22 -10.29 -5.51
N GLY A 91 6.96 -10.68 -5.28
CA GLY A 91 6.45 -12.01 -5.63
C GLY A 91 5.89 -12.14 -7.04
N GLY A 92 6.05 -11.15 -7.91
CA GLY A 92 5.63 -11.20 -9.32
C GLY A 92 4.16 -10.84 -9.59
N ILE A 93 3.44 -10.29 -8.60
CA ILE A 93 2.05 -9.85 -8.77
C ILE A 93 2.02 -8.37 -9.18
N GLN A 94 1.34 -8.08 -10.30
CA GLN A 94 1.11 -6.69 -10.72
C GLN A 94 0.28 -5.96 -9.66
N ALA A 95 0.84 -4.87 -9.13
CA ALA A 95 0.20 -4.10 -8.08
C ALA A 95 0.46 -2.61 -8.26
N GLY A 96 -0.47 -1.78 -7.80
CA GLY A 96 -0.38 -0.32 -7.88
C GLY A 96 -1.05 0.34 -6.69
N LEU A 97 -1.00 1.66 -6.68
CA LEU A 97 -1.52 2.49 -5.60
C LEU A 97 -2.80 3.19 -6.05
N CYS A 98 -3.79 3.19 -5.17
CA CYS A 98 -5.07 3.86 -5.36
C CYS A 98 -5.30 4.82 -4.19
N TYR A 99 -6.29 5.69 -4.34
CA TYR A 99 -6.65 6.63 -3.28
C TYR A 99 -8.17 6.80 -3.16
N GLN A 100 -8.65 7.01 -1.95
CA GLN A 100 -10.02 7.46 -1.66
C GLN A 100 -10.01 8.89 -1.13
N GLN A 101 -11.09 9.62 -1.30
CA GLN A 101 -11.29 10.91 -0.66
C GLN A 101 -11.95 10.70 0.71
N ARG A 102 -11.23 10.93 1.81
CA ARG A 102 -11.80 11.05 3.16
C ARG A 102 -12.12 12.52 3.45
N PRO A 103 -12.94 12.81 4.46
CA PRO A 103 -13.03 14.16 5.02
C PRO A 103 -11.65 14.65 5.49
N GLY A 104 -11.12 15.68 4.84
CA GLY A 104 -9.88 16.37 5.23
C GLY A 104 -8.57 15.82 4.63
N PHE A 105 -8.54 14.59 4.11
CA PHE A 105 -7.34 13.98 3.52
C PHE A 105 -7.67 12.90 2.49
N VAL A 106 -6.72 12.56 1.62
CA VAL A 106 -6.82 11.38 0.74
C VAL A 106 -6.37 10.12 1.49
N HIS A 107 -7.03 8.98 1.34
CA HIS A 107 -6.63 7.73 1.96
C HIS A 107 -5.92 6.82 0.96
N GLY A 108 -4.75 6.29 1.33
CA GLY A 108 -3.99 5.37 0.49
C GLY A 108 -4.55 3.96 0.50
N LEU A 109 -4.65 3.36 -0.69
CA LEU A 109 -5.04 1.97 -0.93
C LEU A 109 -4.01 1.29 -1.84
N ALA A 110 -4.02 -0.05 -1.85
CA ALA A 110 -3.40 -0.83 -2.90
C ALA A 110 -4.45 -1.31 -3.91
N ALA A 111 -4.01 -1.54 -5.14
CA ALA A 111 -4.72 -2.37 -6.11
C ALA A 111 -3.79 -3.49 -6.57
N ALA A 112 -4.33 -4.69 -6.78
CA ALA A 112 -3.58 -5.87 -7.19
C ALA A 112 -4.33 -6.64 -8.27
N LEU A 113 -3.60 -7.14 -9.26
CA LEU A 113 -4.11 -8.11 -10.24
C LEU A 113 -4.02 -9.50 -9.62
N VAL A 114 -5.14 -10.01 -9.13
CA VAL A 114 -5.26 -11.33 -8.50
C VAL A 114 -6.37 -12.09 -9.22
N ASP A 115 -6.12 -13.35 -9.60
CA ASP A 115 -7.11 -14.19 -10.30
C ASP A 115 -7.68 -13.50 -11.56
N ASP A 116 -6.77 -12.99 -12.41
CA ASP A 116 -7.07 -12.23 -13.64
C ASP A 116 -7.94 -10.98 -13.44
N ARG A 117 -8.07 -10.50 -12.20
CA ARG A 117 -8.89 -9.33 -11.85
C ARG A 117 -8.14 -8.34 -11.00
N TRP A 118 -8.30 -7.05 -11.33
CA TRP A 118 -7.86 -5.99 -10.45
C TRP A 118 -8.88 -5.76 -9.32
N VAL A 119 -8.41 -5.88 -8.07
CA VAL A 119 -9.16 -5.58 -6.84
C VAL A 119 -8.43 -4.52 -6.01
N ARG A 120 -9.20 -3.73 -5.25
CA ARG A 120 -8.66 -2.76 -4.30
C ARG A 120 -8.60 -3.36 -2.90
N LEU A 121 -7.47 -3.19 -2.24
CA LEU A 121 -7.18 -3.82 -0.97
C LEU A 121 -6.63 -2.78 0.00
N ASP A 122 -7.23 -2.72 1.18
CA ASP A 122 -6.88 -1.77 2.23
C ASP A 122 -6.22 -2.47 3.43
N PRO A 123 -4.88 -2.59 3.45
CA PRO A 123 -4.17 -3.21 4.57
C PRO A 123 -4.15 -2.31 5.83
N ARG A 124 -4.80 -1.14 5.83
CA ARG A 124 -4.96 -0.31 7.04
C ARG A 124 -6.02 -0.84 7.99
N GLY A 125 -7.12 -1.39 7.48
CA GLY A 125 -8.25 -1.76 8.33
C GLY A 125 -8.02 -3.08 9.06
N ALA A 126 -7.96 -3.06 10.40
CA ALA A 126 -7.79 -4.27 11.21
C ALA A 126 -8.88 -5.33 10.98
N ASP A 127 -10.12 -4.89 10.71
CA ASP A 127 -11.26 -5.78 10.42
C ASP A 127 -11.42 -6.11 8.92
N VAL A 128 -10.57 -5.58 8.05
CA VAL A 128 -10.63 -5.83 6.61
C VAL A 128 -10.02 -7.19 6.32
N ARG A 129 -10.76 -8.03 5.61
CA ARG A 129 -10.31 -9.35 5.15
C ARG A 129 -9.95 -9.29 3.68
N PHE A 130 -8.84 -9.92 3.31
CA PHE A 130 -8.45 -10.06 1.92
C PHE A 130 -9.53 -10.76 1.09
N SER A 131 -9.81 -10.21 -0.10
CA SER A 131 -10.64 -10.80 -1.14
C SER A 131 -9.91 -10.75 -2.48
N ALA A 132 -9.90 -11.86 -3.22
CA ALA A 132 -9.35 -11.92 -4.56
C ALA A 132 -10.35 -11.45 -5.63
N SER A 133 -11.65 -11.44 -5.29
CA SER A 133 -12.73 -11.20 -6.25
C SER A 133 -13.45 -9.86 -6.05
N GLU A 134 -13.29 -9.22 -4.90
CA GLU A 134 -14.01 -7.99 -4.53
C GLU A 134 -13.07 -6.99 -3.88
N ASP A 135 -13.44 -5.70 -3.94
CA ASP A 135 -12.71 -4.66 -3.22
C ASP A 135 -12.90 -4.86 -1.70
N ALA A 136 -11.80 -4.86 -0.95
CA ALA A 136 -11.80 -4.97 0.50
C ALA A 136 -11.24 -3.68 1.12
N LEU A 137 -12.13 -2.82 1.61
CA LEU A 137 -11.83 -1.44 2.00
C LEU A 137 -12.20 -1.18 3.46
N ALA A 138 -11.38 -0.39 4.18
CA ALA A 138 -11.77 0.07 5.52
C ALA A 138 -12.90 1.13 5.47
N TYR A 139 -13.03 1.83 4.34
CA TYR A 139 -13.99 2.92 4.14
C TYR A 139 -14.76 2.76 2.82
N PRO A 140 -15.65 1.74 2.70
CA PRO A 140 -16.31 1.42 1.44
C PRO A 140 -17.29 2.50 0.95
N GLY A 141 -17.74 3.41 1.83
CA GLY A 141 -18.64 4.52 1.46
C GLY A 141 -17.93 5.75 0.88
N ASP A 142 -16.61 5.84 1.01
CA ASP A 142 -15.86 7.02 0.61
C ASP A 142 -15.48 7.00 -0.88
N PRO A 143 -15.59 8.13 -1.61
CA PRO A 143 -15.33 8.17 -3.04
C PRO A 143 -13.92 7.70 -3.40
N ILE A 144 -13.81 6.84 -4.41
CA ILE A 144 -12.53 6.31 -4.89
C ILE A 144 -12.06 7.10 -6.12
N HIS A 145 -10.82 7.58 -6.12
CA HIS A 145 -10.22 8.11 -7.34
C HIS A 145 -10.08 7.00 -8.38
N PRO A 146 -10.40 7.25 -9.67
CA PRO A 146 -10.47 6.18 -10.66
C PRO A 146 -9.10 5.60 -11.06
N THR A 147 -8.01 6.30 -10.73
CA THR A 147 -6.67 6.04 -11.22
C THR A 147 -5.86 5.11 -10.31
N VAL A 148 -5.19 4.13 -10.91
CA VAL A 148 -4.19 3.27 -10.30
C VAL A 148 -2.82 3.76 -10.74
N TYR A 149 -1.96 4.10 -9.79
CA TYR A 149 -0.62 4.63 -10.05
C TYR A 149 0.44 3.55 -9.83
N ALA A 150 1.43 3.46 -10.74
CA ALA A 150 2.56 2.54 -10.57
C ALA A 150 3.59 3.04 -9.54
N THR A 151 3.64 4.35 -9.30
CA THR A 151 4.42 4.99 -8.24
C THR A 151 3.49 5.81 -7.35
N PRO A 152 3.88 6.16 -6.11
CA PRO A 152 3.03 7.02 -5.29
C PRO A 152 2.74 8.35 -5.99
N HIS A 153 1.54 8.89 -5.78
CA HIS A 153 1.19 10.20 -6.29
C HIS A 153 2.19 11.25 -5.74
N PRO A 154 2.71 12.19 -6.57
CA PRO A 154 3.71 13.15 -6.13
C PRO A 154 3.30 13.97 -4.90
N THR A 155 2.03 14.40 -4.82
CA THR A 155 1.47 15.11 -3.67
C THR A 155 1.56 14.30 -2.38
N VAL A 156 1.27 13.00 -2.47
CA VAL A 156 1.31 12.08 -1.32
C VAL A 156 2.76 11.83 -0.90
N LEU A 157 3.62 11.48 -1.85
CA LEU A 157 5.03 11.21 -1.55
C LEU A 157 5.75 12.45 -1.00
N GLY A 158 5.46 13.62 -1.56
CA GLY A 158 5.99 14.90 -1.09
C GLY A 158 5.58 15.21 0.34
N ALA A 159 4.30 15.00 0.69
CA ALA A 159 3.82 15.18 2.05
C ALA A 159 4.52 14.24 3.05
N LEU A 160 4.65 12.94 2.72
CA LEU A 160 5.33 11.98 3.59
C LEU A 160 6.81 12.31 3.79
N LYS A 161 7.52 12.66 2.71
CA LYS A 161 8.95 13.03 2.77
C LYS A 161 9.19 14.34 3.51
N GLY A 162 8.21 15.25 3.50
CA GLY A 162 8.29 16.54 4.18
C GLY A 162 7.97 16.49 5.68
N MET A 163 7.43 15.38 6.18
CA MET A 163 7.10 15.23 7.60
C MET A 163 8.25 14.60 8.38
N GLU A 164 8.90 15.39 9.24
CA GLU A 164 9.86 14.86 10.23
C GLU A 164 9.13 14.10 11.35
N THR A 165 7.95 14.59 11.71
CA THR A 165 7.03 13.98 12.67
C THR A 165 5.61 14.03 12.12
N LEU A 166 4.81 13.03 12.45
CA LEU A 166 3.42 12.92 12.04
C LEU A 166 2.63 14.18 12.44
N THR A 167 2.15 14.89 11.42
CA THR A 167 1.31 16.09 11.58
C THR A 167 0.05 15.93 10.74
N VAL A 168 -1.11 15.79 11.39
CA VAL A 168 -2.39 15.49 10.71
C VAL A 168 -2.77 16.58 9.69
N ASP A 169 -2.54 17.84 10.03
CA ASP A 169 -2.84 18.98 9.13
C ASP A 169 -1.92 19.03 7.90
N ALA A 170 -0.80 18.29 7.90
CA ALA A 170 0.10 18.17 6.76
C ALA A 170 -0.26 17.01 5.83
N LEU A 171 -1.30 16.23 6.15
CA LEU A 171 -1.78 15.17 5.26
C LEU A 171 -2.37 15.77 3.99
N PRO A 172 -2.13 15.17 2.82
CA PRO A 172 -2.63 15.69 1.56
C PRO A 172 -4.17 15.66 1.51
N ALA A 173 -4.79 16.84 1.36
CA ALA A 173 -6.25 16.98 1.25
C ALA A 173 -6.79 16.50 -0.11
N THR A 174 -5.97 16.62 -1.16
CA THR A 174 -6.27 16.28 -2.55
C THR A 174 -5.06 15.63 -3.21
N LEU A 175 -5.28 14.96 -4.35
CA LEU A 175 -4.22 14.50 -5.24
C LEU A 175 -3.78 15.63 -6.18
#